data_AF-A0A562XKH0-F1
#
_entry.id   AF-A0A562XKH0-F1
#
_cell.length_a   1.000
_cell.length_b   1.000
_cell.length_c   1.000
_cell.angle_alpha   90.00
_cell.angle_beta   90.00
_cell.angle_gamma   90.00
#
_symmetry.space_group_name_H-M   'P 1'
#
loop_
_entity.id
_entity.type
_entity.pdbx_description
1 polymer ?
#
loop_
_entity_poly.entity_id
_entity_poly.type
_entity_poly.pdbx_seq_one_letter_code
_entity_poly.pdbx_strand_id
1 'polypeptide(L)'
;MANRESTQVENVENVEIEKEGAVETKKSMAQIAKEVEKAARKLRRVIVHYNDPKDSHLVTSAYANCDNSYFSIGKIIPLDTSIELEQALCDNLEEAKIQVHIPDPKGSGNMSVKLIKKYSVVYED
;
A
#
# COMPACT_ATOMS: atom_id res chain seq x y z
N MET A 1 7.57 9.09 -69.79
CA MET A 1 6.36 9.90 -70.11
C MET A 1 5.31 9.59 -69.04
N ALA A 2 4.86 10.63 -68.31
CA ALA A 2 3.50 10.86 -67.77
C ALA A 2 2.74 9.69 -67.10
N ASN A 3 2.15 9.75 -65.91
CA ASN A 3 1.72 10.83 -65.04
C ASN A 3 1.59 10.25 -63.61
N ARG A 4 2.01 10.99 -62.58
CA ARG A 4 1.56 10.77 -61.20
C ARG A 4 0.40 11.75 -60.97
N GLU A 5 -0.78 11.21 -60.72
CA GLU A 5 -1.95 12.00 -60.36
C GLU A 5 -1.78 12.59 -58.96
N SER A 6 -1.85 13.92 -58.93
CA SER A 6 -1.94 14.78 -57.77
C SER A 6 -3.31 14.61 -57.11
N THR A 7 -3.34 14.32 -55.81
CA THR A 7 -4.53 14.58 -54.98
C THR A 7 -4.15 15.67 -53.99
N GLN A 8 -4.73 16.86 -54.16
CA GLN A 8 -4.76 17.94 -53.18
C GLN A 8 -6.07 17.85 -52.41
N VAL A 9 -5.98 17.86 -51.08
CA VAL A 9 -7.03 18.23 -50.11
C VAL A 9 -6.32 18.24 -48.75
N GLU A 10 -6.45 19.18 -47.83
CA GLU A 10 -7.05 20.50 -47.73
C GLU A 10 -6.50 21.05 -46.38
N ASN A 11 -6.29 22.37 -46.28
CA ASN A 11 -5.91 23.03 -45.03
C ASN A 11 -6.94 22.79 -43.93
N VAL A 12 -6.50 22.42 -42.72
CA VAL A 12 -7.24 22.68 -41.49
C VAL A 12 -6.28 23.20 -40.42
N GLU A 13 -6.32 24.52 -40.29
CA GLU A 13 -6.26 25.34 -39.07
C GLU A 13 -5.20 25.00 -38.00
N ASN A 14 -4.25 25.93 -37.88
CA ASN A 14 -3.49 26.22 -36.67
C ASN A 14 -4.42 26.30 -35.46
N VAL A 15 -4.31 25.33 -34.56
CA VAL A 15 -4.72 25.50 -33.17
C VAL A 15 -3.43 25.51 -32.35
N GLU A 16 -2.96 26.72 -32.06
CA GLU A 16 -1.96 27.00 -31.04
C GLU A 16 -2.55 26.59 -29.69
N ILE A 17 -2.33 25.34 -29.28
CA ILE A 17 -2.50 24.94 -27.89
C ILE A 17 -1.16 25.18 -27.23
N GLU A 18 -1.05 26.32 -26.55
CA GLU A 18 -0.01 26.60 -25.57
C GLU A 18 0.03 25.44 -24.57
N LYS A 19 0.93 24.48 -24.81
CA LYS A 19 1.29 23.49 -23.82
C LYS A 19 2.16 24.21 -22.81
N GLU A 20 1.51 24.74 -21.76
CA GLU A 20 2.16 25.10 -20.51
C GLU A 20 3.14 23.98 -20.14
N GLY A 21 4.42 24.33 -20.17
CA GLY A 21 5.52 23.41 -19.91
C GLY A 21 5.49 22.93 -18.46
N ALA A 22 4.82 21.81 -18.21
CA ALA A 22 5.23 20.92 -17.14
C ALA A 22 6.57 20.31 -17.57
N VAL A 23 7.66 21.01 -17.28
CA VAL A 23 8.99 20.39 -17.27
C VAL A 23 8.93 19.34 -16.15
N GLU A 24 8.53 18.12 -16.49
CA GLU A 24 8.76 16.93 -15.66
C GLU A 24 10.27 16.81 -15.48
N THR A 25 10.78 17.51 -14.46
CA THR A 25 12.13 17.33 -13.99
C THR A 25 12.15 15.91 -13.46
N LYS A 26 12.67 14.98 -14.28
CA LYS A 26 12.80 13.57 -13.95
C LYS A 26 13.51 13.48 -12.60
N LYS A 27 12.74 13.28 -11.53
CA LYS A 27 13.29 13.16 -10.17
C LYS A 27 14.30 12.02 -10.22
N SER A 28 15.49 12.23 -9.67
CA SER A 28 16.46 11.16 -9.60
C SER A 28 15.93 10.05 -8.68
N MET A 29 16.34 8.80 -8.89
CA MET A 29 15.95 7.69 -8.01
C MET A 29 16.26 7.98 -6.54
N ALA A 30 17.32 8.75 -6.26
CA ALA A 30 17.68 9.18 -4.92
C ALA A 30 16.70 10.21 -4.32
N GLN A 31 16.12 11.10 -5.14
CA GLN A 31 15.08 12.04 -4.68
C GLN A 31 13.78 11.32 -4.38
N ILE A 32 13.40 10.35 -5.22
CA ILE A 32 12.21 9.52 -5.03
C ILE A 32 12.34 8.70 -3.74
N ALA A 33 13.49 8.05 -3.53
CA ALA A 33 13.74 7.28 -2.31
C ALA A 33 13.58 8.11 -1.03
N LYS A 34 14.09 9.35 -1.02
CA LYS A 34 13.94 10.27 0.12
C LYS A 34 12.49 10.70 0.36
N GLU A 35 11.72 10.89 -0.71
CA GLU A 35 10.31 11.27 -0.62
C GLU A 35 9.47 10.13 -0.04
N VAL A 36 9.70 8.90 -0.53
CA VAL A 36 9.06 7.68 -0.02
C VAL A 36 9.44 7.44 1.43
N GLU A 37 10.71 7.60 1.79
CA GLU A 37 11.16 7.45 3.18
C GLU A 37 10.48 8.48 4.11
N LYS A 38 10.34 9.72 3.66
CA LYS A 38 9.66 10.77 4.44
C LYS A 38 8.17 10.46 4.63
N ALA A 39 7.51 9.96 3.59
CA ALA A 39 6.12 9.52 3.68
C ALA A 39 5.96 8.32 4.62
N ALA A 40 6.85 7.33 4.52
CA ALA A 40 6.87 6.13 5.34
C ALA A 40 7.03 6.42 6.84
N ARG A 41 7.82 7.44 7.19
CA ARG A 41 8.08 7.85 8.59
C ARG A 41 7.03 8.78 9.19
N LYS A 42 5.95 9.11 8.47
CA LYS A 42 4.87 9.94 9.02
C LYS A 42 4.20 9.20 10.18
N LEU A 43 4.14 9.83 11.35
CA LEU A 43 3.51 9.26 12.54
C LEU A 43 1.99 9.43 12.48
N ARG A 44 1.26 8.36 12.84
CA ARG A 44 -0.19 8.35 13.04
C ARG A 44 -0.54 7.63 14.34
N ARG A 45 -1.64 8.06 14.97
CA ARG A 45 -2.20 7.38 16.15
C ARG A 45 -3.07 6.24 15.70
N VAL A 46 -2.76 5.05 16.19
CA VAL A 46 -3.46 3.82 15.85
C VAL A 46 -3.64 2.94 17.06
N ILE A 47 -4.72 2.17 17.03
CA ILE A 47 -4.95 1.03 17.91
C ILE A 47 -4.85 -0.23 17.04
N VAL A 48 -4.02 -1.18 17.47
CA VAL A 48 -3.81 -2.45 16.77
C VAL A 48 -4.44 -3.58 17.57
N HIS A 49 -5.37 -4.29 16.96
CA HIS A 49 -6.00 -5.47 17.51
C HIS A 49 -5.48 -6.75 16.85
N TYR A 50 -5.34 -7.83 17.60
CA TYR A 50 -4.98 -9.14 17.07
C TYR A 50 -6.22 -9.99 16.79
N ASN A 51 -6.34 -10.49 15.57
CA ASN A 51 -7.57 -11.09 15.05
C ASN A 51 -7.48 -12.62 14.86
N ASP A 52 -6.53 -13.28 15.53
CA ASP A 52 -6.52 -14.75 15.58
C ASP A 52 -7.44 -15.24 16.72
N PRO A 53 -8.51 -15.99 16.43
CA PRO A 53 -9.43 -16.48 17.45
C PRO A 53 -8.79 -17.46 18.43
N LYS A 54 -7.64 -18.08 18.11
CA LYS A 54 -6.98 -19.04 18.99
C LYS A 54 -6.15 -18.37 20.07
N ASP A 55 -5.40 -17.33 19.71
CA ASP A 55 -4.35 -16.77 20.56
C ASP A 55 -4.62 -15.32 21.00
N SER A 56 -5.74 -14.72 20.62
CA SER A 56 -6.07 -13.32 20.95
C SER A 56 -6.07 -12.95 22.42
N HIS A 57 -6.33 -13.91 23.30
CA HIS A 57 -6.32 -13.68 24.74
C HIS A 57 -4.92 -13.81 25.38
N LEU A 58 -3.91 -14.29 24.63
CA LEU A 58 -2.56 -14.54 25.11
C LEU A 58 -1.55 -13.51 24.61
N VAL A 59 -1.77 -12.97 23.40
CA VAL A 59 -0.82 -12.06 22.75
C VAL A 59 -1.10 -10.63 23.19
N THR A 60 -0.12 -10.01 23.86
CA THR A 60 -0.21 -8.62 24.34
C THR A 60 0.68 -7.64 23.58
N SER A 61 1.60 -8.16 22.77
CA SER A 61 2.53 -7.36 21.97
C SER A 61 2.74 -7.97 20.60
N ALA A 62 2.91 -7.12 19.58
CA ALA A 62 3.26 -7.52 18.22
C ALA A 62 4.62 -6.94 17.83
N TYR A 63 5.36 -7.66 16.99
CA TYR A 63 6.53 -7.13 16.31
C TYR A 63 6.13 -6.67 14.91
N ALA A 64 6.32 -5.38 14.63
CA ALA A 64 6.10 -4.78 13.33
C ALA A 64 7.45 -4.36 12.75
N ASN A 65 7.75 -4.83 11.54
CA ASN A 65 8.92 -4.43 10.78
C ASN A 65 8.52 -3.89 9.41
N CYS A 66 9.31 -2.98 8.86
CA CYS A 66 9.23 -2.56 7.48
C CYS A 66 10.67 -2.46 6.98
N ASP A 67 11.04 -3.39 6.11
CA ASP A 67 12.38 -3.52 5.58
C ASP A 67 12.36 -3.33 4.07
N ASN A 68 13.22 -2.46 3.57
CA ASN A 68 13.54 -2.36 2.15
C ASN A 68 15.04 -2.17 1.94
N SER A 69 15.48 -2.04 0.69
CA SER A 69 16.90 -1.88 0.34
C SER A 69 17.55 -0.57 0.81
N TYR A 70 16.77 0.40 1.28
CA TYR A 70 17.20 1.75 1.63
C TYR A 70 16.99 2.10 3.11
N PHE A 71 16.02 1.48 3.78
CA PHE A 71 15.70 1.69 5.18
C PHE A 71 15.08 0.43 5.80
N SER A 72 15.29 0.29 7.10
CA SER A 72 14.71 -0.76 7.94
C SER A 72 14.20 -0.11 9.21
N ILE A 73 12.95 -0.41 9.57
CA ILE A 73 12.31 0.09 10.79
C ILE A 73 11.66 -1.13 11.45
N GLY A 74 12.04 -1.43 12.68
CA GLY A 74 11.45 -2.52 13.47
C GLY A 74 11.12 -2.05 14.87
N LYS A 75 9.90 -2.32 15.34
CA LYS A 75 9.44 -1.98 16.69
C LYS A 75 8.55 -3.07 17.26
N ILE A 76 8.67 -3.25 18.58
CA ILE A 76 7.70 -4.03 19.37
C ILE A 76 6.63 -3.04 19.82
N ILE A 77 5.38 -3.39 19.54
CA ILE A 77 4.21 -2.55 19.82
C ILE A 77 3.27 -3.28 20.78
N PRO A 78 2.71 -2.59 21.79
CA PRO A 78 1.63 -3.16 22.59
C PRO A 78 0.34 -3.24 21.74
N LEU A 79 -0.46 -4.28 21.97
CA LEU A 79 -1.78 -4.43 21.36
C LEU A 79 -2.84 -3.71 22.22
N ASP A 80 -3.99 -3.42 21.61
CA ASP A 80 -5.19 -2.86 22.26
C ASP A 80 -4.97 -1.53 23.00
N THR A 81 -3.88 -0.83 22.69
CA THR A 81 -3.50 0.46 23.29
C THR A 81 -3.28 1.48 22.19
N SER A 82 -3.65 2.74 22.44
CA SER A 82 -3.35 3.86 21.54
C SER A 82 -1.86 4.12 21.50
N ILE A 83 -1.26 4.01 20.31
CA ILE A 83 0.17 4.19 20.07
C ILE A 83 0.41 5.05 18.84
N GLU A 84 1.50 5.80 18.86
CA GLU A 84 1.99 6.54 17.69
C GLU A 84 2.93 5.65 16.89
N LEU A 85 2.53 5.31 15.67
CA LEU A 85 3.30 4.47 14.75
C LEU A 85 3.55 5.15 13.41
N GLU A 86 4.67 4.81 12.81
CA GLU A 86 4.98 5.17 11.43
C GLU A 86 3.98 4.54 10.45
N GLN A 87 3.58 5.30 9.43
CA GLN A 87 2.64 4.85 8.40
C GLN A 87 3.08 3.54 7.74
N ALA A 88 4.38 3.39 7.45
CA ALA A 88 4.90 2.17 6.82
C ALA A 88 4.73 0.91 7.70
N LEU A 89 4.76 1.05 9.03
CA LEU A 89 4.47 -0.06 9.93
C LEU A 89 2.98 -0.38 9.94
N CYS A 90 2.12 0.64 9.87
CA CYS A 90 0.67 0.46 9.78
C CYS A 90 0.28 -0.29 8.50
N ASP A 91 0.86 0.10 7.37
CA ASP A 91 0.62 -0.54 6.06
C ASP A 91 0.99 -2.02 6.11
N ASN A 92 2.17 -2.36 6.67
CA ASN A 92 2.59 -3.76 6.77
C ASN A 92 1.70 -4.58 7.73
N LEU A 93 1.24 -3.98 8.84
CA LEU A 93 0.31 -4.63 9.76
C LEU A 93 -1.04 -4.92 9.11
N GLU A 94 -1.54 -4.04 8.24
CA GLU A 94 -2.80 -4.23 7.51
C GLU A 94 -2.71 -5.32 6.43
N GLU A 95 -1.53 -5.49 5.83
CA GLU A 95 -1.26 -6.51 4.81
C GLU A 95 -1.06 -7.91 5.40
N ALA A 96 -0.62 -7.99 6.66
CA ALA A 96 -0.35 -9.26 7.34
C ALA A 96 -1.62 -10.13 7.40
N LYS A 97 -1.52 -11.34 6.82
CA LYS A 97 -2.62 -12.32 6.78
C LYS A 97 -2.21 -13.63 7.46
N ILE A 98 -3.18 -14.28 8.09
CA ILE A 98 -3.05 -15.62 8.64
C ILE A 98 -4.04 -16.55 7.96
N GLN A 99 -3.66 -17.81 7.85
CA GLN A 99 -4.53 -18.88 7.39
C GLN A 99 -5.28 -19.44 8.60
N VAL A 100 -6.61 -19.41 8.54
CA VAL A 100 -7.47 -19.98 9.56
C VAL A 100 -8.34 -21.05 8.95
N HIS A 101 -8.41 -22.19 9.64
CA HIS A 101 -9.31 -23.28 9.30
C HIS A 101 -10.71 -22.96 9.83
N ILE A 102 -11.69 -22.88 8.94
CA ILE A 102 -13.08 -22.59 9.27
C ILE A 102 -13.94 -23.77 8.77
N PRO A 103 -14.96 -24.21 9.52
CA PRO A 103 -15.87 -25.25 9.05
C PRO A 103 -16.60 -24.80 7.78
N ASP A 104 -16.74 -25.71 6.81
CA ASP A 104 -17.40 -25.39 5.56
C ASP A 104 -18.89 -25.05 5.77
N PRO A 105 -19.36 -23.91 5.21
CA PRO A 105 -20.74 -23.47 5.39
C PRO A 105 -21.77 -24.40 4.72
N LYS A 106 -21.30 -25.37 3.92
CA LYS A 106 -22.13 -26.38 3.26
C LYS A 106 -22.38 -27.63 4.12
N GLY A 107 -21.89 -27.67 5.36
CA GLY A 107 -22.21 -28.73 6.32
C GLY A 107 -21.59 -30.10 6.02
N SER A 108 -20.57 -30.18 5.17
CA SER A 108 -19.93 -31.46 4.81
C SER A 108 -18.96 -31.99 5.88
N GLY A 109 -18.83 -31.30 7.03
CA GLY A 109 -17.86 -31.65 8.08
C GLY A 109 -16.39 -31.36 7.73
N ASN A 110 -16.11 -30.81 6.54
CA ASN A 110 -14.76 -30.45 6.11
C ASN A 110 -14.38 -29.05 6.62
N MET A 111 -13.07 -28.85 6.81
CA MET A 111 -12.49 -27.55 7.16
C MET A 111 -11.89 -26.91 5.92
N SER A 112 -12.34 -25.72 5.55
CA SER A 112 -11.70 -24.91 4.51
C SER A 112 -10.69 -23.94 5.11
N VAL A 113 -9.65 -23.63 4.34
CA VAL A 113 -8.64 -22.64 4.72
C VAL A 113 -9.07 -21.29 4.18
N LYS A 114 -9.22 -20.31 5.08
CA LYS A 114 -9.49 -18.92 4.72
C LYS A 114 -8.34 -18.04 5.16
N LEU A 115 -7.94 -17.11 4.29
CA LEU A 115 -7.00 -16.06 4.66
C LEU A 115 -7.78 -14.92 5.33
N ILE A 116 -7.45 -14.62 6.58
CA ILE A 116 -7.96 -13.47 7.31
C ILE A 116 -6.83 -12.50 7.65
N LYS A 117 -7.15 -11.23 7.89
CA LYS A 117 -6.16 -10.26 8.38
C LYS A 117 -5.70 -10.67 9.78
N LYS A 118 -4.38 -10.69 9.99
CA LYS A 118 -3.75 -11.02 11.27
C LYS A 118 -4.00 -9.93 12.30
N TYR A 119 -3.83 -8.67 11.88
CA TYR A 119 -4.05 -7.49 12.69
C TYR A 119 -5.19 -6.66 12.10
N SER A 120 -5.92 -5.96 12.98
CA SER A 120 -6.85 -4.89 12.61
C SER A 120 -6.29 -3.58 13.12
N VAL A 121 -5.99 -2.66 12.21
CA VAL A 121 -5.48 -1.33 12.53
C VAL A 121 -6.66 -0.36 12.50
N VAL A 122 -6.87 0.36 13.61
CA VAL A 122 -7.90 1.41 13.74
C VAL A 122 -7.17 2.74 13.86
N TYR A 123 -7.48 3.69 12.98
CA TYR A 123 -6.91 5.03 13.00
C TYR A 123 -7.72 5.95 13.91
N GLU A 124 -7.04 6.62 14.82
CA GLU A 124 -7.59 7.69 15.67
C GLU A 124 -7.12 9.04 15.10
N ASP A 125 -7.62 9.42 13.91
CA ASP A 125 -7.40 10.76 13.35
C ASP A 125 -8.28 11.82 14.04
#